data_AF-A0A378A398-F1
#
_entry.id   AF-A0A378A398-F1
#
_cell.length_a   1.000
_cell.length_b   1.000
_cell.length_c   1.000
_cell.angle_alpha   90.00
_cell.angle_beta   90.00
_cell.angle_gamma   90.00
#
_symmetry.space_group_name_H-M   'P 1'
#
loop_
_entity.id
_entity.type
_entity.pdbx_description
1 polymer ?
#
loop_
_entity_poly.entity_id
_entity_poly.type
_entity_poly.pdbx_seq_one_letter_code
_entity_poly.pdbx_strand_id
1 'polypeptide(L)'
;MQALEQEDYLSGLPRDTFIERLSWFYGEINVLHPFRLGNGLTQRIFFEQLAIHAGYLLNWRDVDPAGWSAACQQSAMGDLAPLVAIFRKVVSEARESE
;
A
#
# COMPACT_ATOMS: atom_id res chain seq x y z
N MET A 1 -4.84 8.76 10.92
CA MET A 1 -5.38 9.01 9.57
C MET A 1 -6.89 8.91 9.65
N GLN A 2 -7.60 10.01 9.88
CA GLN A 2 -9.06 9.97 10.09
C GLN A 2 -9.82 9.34 8.91
N ALA A 3 -9.37 9.58 7.66
CA ALA A 3 -9.94 8.97 6.47
C ALA A 3 -9.82 7.43 6.46
N LEU A 4 -8.73 6.88 7.00
CA LEU A 4 -8.53 5.42 7.04
C LEU A 4 -9.50 4.74 8.03
N GLU A 5 -9.77 5.41 9.16
CA GLU A 5 -10.77 4.97 10.13
C GLU A 5 -12.19 5.05 9.58
N GLN A 6 -12.50 6.11 8.81
CA GLN A 6 -13.79 6.25 8.12
C GLN A 6 -14.00 5.19 7.03
N GLU A 7 -12.93 4.59 6.51
CA GLU A 7 -12.96 3.51 5.53
C GLU A 7 -12.74 2.12 6.16
N ASP A 8 -13.01 1.99 7.47
CA ASP A 8 -12.92 0.73 8.22
C ASP A 8 -11.58 -0.01 8.04
N TYR A 9 -10.50 0.76 7.96
CA TYR A 9 -9.13 0.26 7.75
C TYR A 9 -8.99 -0.61 6.49
N LEU A 10 -9.79 -0.34 5.46
CA LEU A 10 -9.85 -1.07 4.19
C LEU A 10 -10.40 -2.50 4.31
N SER A 11 -11.03 -2.84 5.43
CA SER A 11 -11.59 -4.16 5.68
C SER A 11 -12.82 -4.43 4.82
N GLY A 12 -13.00 -5.70 4.39
CA GLY A 12 -14.18 -6.14 3.64
C GLY A 12 -14.29 -5.59 2.20
N LEU A 13 -13.26 -4.93 1.70
CA LEU A 13 -13.22 -4.41 0.33
C LEU A 13 -12.87 -5.52 -0.67
N PRO A 14 -13.47 -5.53 -1.88
CA PRO A 14 -12.98 -6.36 -2.98
C PRO A 14 -11.54 -6.00 -3.34
N ARG A 15 -10.77 -7.00 -3.79
CA ARG A 15 -9.32 -6.86 -4.04
C ARG A 15 -8.93 -5.64 -4.87
N ASP A 16 -9.67 -5.35 -5.94
CA ASP A 16 -9.37 -4.20 -6.79
C ASP A 16 -9.58 -2.87 -6.06
N THR A 17 -10.69 -2.73 -5.32
CA THR A 17 -10.95 -1.54 -4.48
C THR A 17 -9.91 -1.42 -3.36
N PHE A 18 -9.56 -2.53 -2.71
CA PHE A 18 -8.50 -2.56 -1.71
C PHE A 18 -7.16 -2.06 -2.28
N ILE A 19 -6.75 -2.54 -3.45
CA ILE A 19 -5.50 -2.10 -4.12
C ILE A 19 -5.53 -0.60 -4.41
N GLU A 20 -6.63 -0.07 -4.92
CA GLU A 20 -6.75 1.36 -5.24
C GLU A 20 -6.64 2.22 -3.98
N ARG A 21 -7.36 1.86 -2.92
CA ARG A 21 -7.34 2.60 -1.65
C ARG A 21 -6.00 2.46 -0.94
N LEU A 22 -5.43 1.25 -0.89
CA LEU A 22 -4.10 0.99 -0.37
C LEU A 22 -3.05 1.86 -1.07
N SER A 23 -3.08 1.90 -2.40
CA SER A 23 -2.14 2.70 -3.20
C SER A 23 -2.26 4.18 -2.85
N TRP A 24 -3.49 4.69 -2.72
CA TRP A 24 -3.74 6.08 -2.35
C TRP A 24 -3.15 6.41 -0.98
N PHE A 25 -3.51 5.66 0.06
CA PHE A 25 -2.96 5.88 1.41
C PHE A 25 -1.44 5.73 1.47
N TYR A 26 -0.87 4.78 0.71
CA TYR A 26 0.57 4.60 0.62
C TYR A 26 1.25 5.82 -0.02
N GLY A 27 0.70 6.35 -1.10
CA GLY A 27 1.16 7.58 -1.75
C GLY A 27 1.17 8.77 -0.80
N GLU A 28 0.06 8.99 -0.10
CA GLU A 28 -0.11 10.11 0.85
C GLU A 28 0.93 10.06 1.99
N ILE A 29 1.10 8.89 2.63
CA ILE A 29 2.08 8.78 3.73
C ILE A 29 3.53 8.84 3.24
N ASN A 30 3.79 8.39 2.00
CA ASN A 30 5.12 8.50 1.39
C ASN A 30 5.52 9.97 1.19
N VAL A 31 4.58 10.83 0.81
CA VAL A 31 4.79 12.29 0.70
C VAL A 31 4.97 12.93 2.09
N LEU A 32 4.16 12.53 3.08
CA LEU A 32 4.23 13.09 4.43
C LEU A 32 5.61 12.89 5.10
N HIS A 33 6.26 11.74 4.82
CA HIS A 33 7.60 11.42 5.29
C HIS A 33 7.82 11.69 6.80
N PRO A 34 7.02 11.09 7.70
CA PRO A 34 6.86 11.55 9.09
C PRO A 34 8.06 11.37 10.01
N PHE A 35 9.06 10.57 9.63
CA PHE A 35 10.23 10.28 10.45
C PHE A 35 11.51 10.89 9.87
N ARG A 36 12.52 11.12 10.72
CA ARG A 36 13.84 11.60 10.27
C ARG A 36 14.62 10.55 9.46
N LEU A 37 14.43 9.28 9.81
CA LEU A 37 15.01 8.09 9.16
C LEU A 37 14.03 6.92 9.30
N GLY A 38 14.09 5.96 8.38
CA GLY A 38 13.31 4.71 8.49
C GLY A 38 11.89 4.74 7.91
N ASN A 39 11.47 5.83 7.24
CA ASN A 39 10.11 5.95 6.68
C ASN A 39 9.67 4.75 5.84
N GLY A 40 10.50 4.30 4.90
CA GLY A 40 10.16 3.19 4.02
C GLY A 40 9.91 1.88 4.78
N LEU A 41 10.74 1.56 5.79
CA LEU A 41 10.55 0.34 6.59
C LEU A 41 9.29 0.43 7.44
N THR A 42 9.08 1.54 8.14
CA THR A 42 7.90 1.73 8.98
C THR A 42 6.61 1.72 8.16
N GLN A 43 6.60 2.36 6.99
CA GLN A 43 5.45 2.35 6.08
C GLN A 43 5.13 0.94 5.57
N ARG A 44 6.15 0.18 5.13
CA ARG A 44 5.94 -1.20 4.65
C ARG A 44 5.31 -2.07 5.73
N ILE A 45 5.87 -2.07 6.94
CA ILE A 45 5.34 -2.87 8.06
C ILE A 45 3.91 -2.44 8.42
N PHE A 46 3.63 -1.13 8.44
CA PHE A 46 2.29 -0.63 8.70
C PHE A 46 1.26 -1.17 7.70
N PHE A 47 1.56 -1.11 6.40
CA PHE A 47 0.64 -1.58 5.37
C PHE A 47 0.58 -3.09 5.24
N GLU A 48 1.65 -3.82 5.60
CA GLU A 48 1.61 -5.27 5.72
C GLU A 48 0.62 -5.71 6.81
N GLN A 49 0.68 -5.09 8.00
CA GLN A 49 -0.27 -5.40 9.08
C GLN A 49 -1.70 -5.00 8.70
N LEU A 50 -1.87 -3.82 8.10
CA LEU A 50 -3.18 -3.37 7.61
C LEU A 50 -3.76 -4.35 6.59
N ALA A 51 -2.96 -4.79 5.62
CA ALA A 51 -3.38 -5.75 4.61
C ALA A 51 -3.81 -7.07 5.26
N ILE A 52 -3.04 -7.60 6.21
CA ILE A 52 -3.38 -8.84 6.93
C ILE A 52 -4.75 -8.72 7.60
N HIS A 53 -5.02 -7.62 8.29
CA HIS A 53 -6.31 -7.37 8.93
C HIS A 53 -7.46 -7.20 7.92
N ALA A 54 -7.17 -6.73 6.71
CA ALA A 54 -8.13 -6.60 5.62
C ALA A 54 -8.30 -7.90 4.79
N GLY A 55 -7.63 -9.00 5.15
CA GLY A 55 -7.71 -10.28 4.42
C GLY A 55 -6.74 -10.43 3.25
N TYR A 56 -5.70 -9.60 3.19
CA TYR A 56 -4.71 -9.56 2.12
C TYR A 56 -3.27 -9.77 2.61
N LEU A 57 -2.38 -10.16 1.70
CA LEU A 57 -0.94 -10.26 1.91
C LEU A 57 -0.19 -9.40 0.90
N LEU A 58 0.86 -8.71 1.36
CA LEU A 58 1.78 -7.96 0.52
C LEU A 58 3.09 -8.74 0.33
N ASN A 59 3.45 -9.04 -0.92
CA ASN A 59 4.72 -9.69 -1.25
C ASN A 59 5.63 -8.78 -2.08
N TRP A 60 6.72 -8.31 -1.48
CA TRP A 60 7.65 -7.38 -2.08
C TRP A 60 8.80 -8.01 -2.86
N ARG A 61 8.89 -9.35 -2.92
CA ARG A 61 10.06 -10.09 -3.43
C ARG A 61 10.50 -9.66 -4.82
N ASP A 62 9.54 -9.45 -5.71
CA ASP A 62 9.78 -9.19 -7.14
C ASP A 62 9.55 -7.72 -7.51
N VAL A 63 9.52 -6.82 -6.51
CA VAL A 63 9.38 -5.39 -6.74
C VAL A 63 10.74 -4.78 -7.07
N ASP A 64 10.88 -4.32 -8.31
CA ASP A 64 12.05 -3.58 -8.77
C ASP A 64 12.18 -2.24 -7.99
N PRO A 65 13.31 -1.99 -7.30
CA PRO A 65 13.52 -0.75 -6.55
C PRO A 65 13.44 0.52 -7.41
N ALA A 66 13.91 0.48 -8.67
CA ALA A 66 13.88 1.65 -9.55
C ALA A 66 12.44 1.97 -9.98
N GLY A 67 11.68 0.96 -10.42
CA GLY A 67 10.26 1.07 -10.73
C GLY A 67 9.43 1.54 -9.53
N TRP A 68 9.71 1.03 -8.33
CA TRP A 68 9.08 1.49 -7.09
C TRP A 68 9.32 2.98 -6.82
N SER A 69 10.58 3.41 -6.88
CA SER A 69 10.95 4.81 -6.66
C SER A 69 10.26 5.73 -7.67
N ALA A 70 10.23 5.33 -8.95
CA ALA A 70 9.56 6.10 -10.01
C ALA A 70 8.04 6.17 -9.81
N ALA A 71 7.40 5.08 -9.36
CA ALA A 71 5.97 5.05 -9.08
C ALA A 71 5.60 5.94 -7.88
N CYS A 72 6.40 5.91 -6.80
CA CYS A 72 6.22 6.81 -5.66
C CYS A 72 6.36 8.28 -6.06
N GLN A 73 7.32 8.61 -6.93
CA GLN A 73 7.50 9.97 -7.44
C GLN A 73 6.31 10.42 -8.29
N GLN A 74 5.80 9.57 -9.19
CA GLN A 74 4.62 9.86 -10.00
C GLN A 74 3.37 10.04 -9.13
N SER A 75 3.19 9.21 -8.10
CA SER A 75 2.10 9.36 -7.14
C SER A 75 2.15 10.71 -6.42
N ALA A 76 3.34 11.19 -6.04
CA ALA A 76 3.52 12.51 -5.44
C ALA A 76 3.20 13.66 -6.41
N MET A 77 3.27 13.41 -7.73
CA MET A 77 2.88 14.35 -8.79
C MET A 77 1.41 14.22 -9.20
N GLY A 78 0.64 13.37 -8.53
CA GLY A 78 -0.79 13.17 -8.76
C GLY A 78 -1.16 12.00 -9.69
N ASP A 79 -0.18 11.26 -10.22
CA ASP A 79 -0.44 10.05 -11.00
C ASP A 79 -0.24 8.79 -10.15
N LEU A 80 -1.37 8.24 -9.69
CA LEU A 80 -1.40 7.04 -8.85
C LEU A 80 -1.31 5.74 -9.66
N ALA A 81 -1.54 5.77 -10.98
CA ALA A 81 -1.68 4.57 -11.80
C ALA A 81 -0.45 3.64 -11.78
N PRO A 82 0.80 4.15 -11.80
CA PRO A 82 1.99 3.30 -11.69
C PRO A 82 2.06 2.57 -10.34
N LEU A 83 1.65 3.23 -9.25
CA LEU A 83 1.68 2.65 -7.92
C LEU A 83 0.62 1.54 -7.78
N VAL A 84 -0.59 1.78 -8.30
CA VAL A 84 -1.66 0.77 -8.42
C VAL A 84 -1.19 -0.45 -9.22
N ALA A 85 -0.47 -0.24 -10.32
CA ALA A 85 0.04 -1.33 -11.15
C ALA A 85 1.07 -2.20 -10.41
N ILE A 86 1.89 -1.61 -9.53
CA ILE A 86 2.79 -2.38 -8.66
C ILE A 86 1.98 -3.15 -7.61
N PHE A 87 1.06 -2.49 -6.90
CA PHE A 87 0.26 -3.14 -5.86
C PHE A 87 -0.60 -4.28 -6.41
N ARG A 88 -1.05 -4.20 -7.66
CA ARG A 88 -1.75 -5.30 -8.34
C ARG A 88 -0.93 -6.58 -8.46
N LYS A 89 0.41 -6.49 -8.46
CA LYS A 89 1.34 -7.63 -8.45
C LYS A 89 1.70 -8.07 -7.03
N VAL A 90 1.72 -7.13 -6.09
CA VAL A 90 2.14 -7.34 -4.69
C VAL A 90 1.03 -7.94 -3.82
N VAL A 91 -0.23 -7.56 -4.07
CA VAL A 91 -1.39 -7.94 -3.26
C VAL A 91 -1.95 -9.30 -3.67
N SER A 92 -2.13 -10.20 -2.69
CA SER A 92 -2.82 -11.48 -2.84
C SER A 92 -3.78 -11.72 -1.68
N GLU A 93 -4.79 -12.57 -1.86
CA GLU A 93 -5.70 -12.97 -0.76
C GLU A 93 -4.91 -13.69 0.34
N ALA A 94 -5.17 -13.35 1.60
CA ALA A 94 -4.69 -14.12 2.73
C ALA A 94 -5.50 -15.43 2.76
N ARG A 95 -4.88 -16.54 2.34
CA ARG A 95 -5.53 -17.86 2.46
C ARG A 95 -5.77 -18.16 3.94
N GLU A 96 -7.00 -18.48 4.30
CA GLU A 96 -7.27 -19.16 5.56
C GLU A 96 -6.42 -20.43 5.58
N SER A 97 -5.52 -20.52 6.56
CA SER A 97 -4.90 -21.81 6.89
C SER A 97 -5.97 -22.55 7.69
N GLU A 98 -6.62 -23.53 7.05
CA GLU A 98 -7.39 -24.57 7.77
C GLU A 98 -6.51 -25.29 8.79
#